data_AF-A0A6I3U8A3-F1
#
_entry.id   AF-A0A6I3U8A3-F1
#
_cell.length_a   1.000
_cell.length_b   1.000
_cell.length_c   1.000
_cell.angle_alpha   90.00
_cell.angle_beta   90.00
_cell.angle_gamma   90.00
#
_symmetry.space_group_name_H-M   'P 1'
#
loop_
_entity.id
_entity.type
_entity.pdbx_description
1 polymer ?
#
loop_
_entity_poly.entity_id
_entity_poly.type
_entity_poly.pdbx_seq_one_letter_code
_entity_poly.pdbx_strand_id
1 'polypeptide(L)'
;WTWDEINTIAKKLKDHYNQPAIDFRINSNDEMLPYAYMPLIWSNNGSVVNEDGTKAEGYFNSKESVEAVQFIQNLVKEGYTTVSPVEKGFETGEYPMLLSGSWTIADMNTNYKDIDFGILPYPVSSKTKKLV
;
A
#
# COMPACT_ATOMS: atom_id res chain seq x y z
N TRP A 1 10.50 7.17 2.50
CA TRP A 1 10.97 5.99 1.77
C TRP A 1 10.19 5.87 0.47
N THR A 2 10.73 5.20 -0.54
CA THR A 2 10.22 5.21 -1.92
C THR A 2 9.65 3.87 -2.37
N TRP A 3 9.00 3.87 -3.54
CA TRP A 3 8.54 2.66 -4.23
C TRP A 3 9.67 1.67 -4.56
N ASP A 4 10.89 2.17 -4.83
CA ASP A 4 12.05 1.30 -5.08
C ASP A 4 12.53 0.65 -3.78
N GLU A 5 12.48 1.40 -2.68
CA GLU A 5 12.87 0.92 -1.35
C GLU A 5 11.87 -0.12 -0.84
N ILE A 6 10.55 0.10 -0.96
CA ILE A 6 9.56 -0.93 -0.60
C ILE A 6 9.72 -2.18 -1.45
N ASN A 7 9.97 -2.08 -2.76
CA ASN A 7 10.21 -3.26 -3.60
C ASN A 7 11.45 -4.04 -3.12
N THR A 8 12.52 -3.33 -2.79
CA THR A 8 13.75 -3.94 -2.28
C THR A 8 13.53 -4.64 -0.94
N ILE A 9 12.80 -4.01 -0.02
CA ILE A 9 12.47 -4.55 1.29
C ILE A 9 11.52 -5.74 1.16
N ALA A 10 10.46 -5.61 0.36
CA ALA A 10 9.48 -6.65 0.14
C ALA A 10 10.10 -7.90 -0.48
N LYS A 11 11.03 -7.74 -1.43
CA LYS A 11 11.81 -8.87 -1.94
C LYS A 11 12.59 -9.59 -0.83
N LYS A 12 13.32 -8.84 -0.01
CA LYS A 12 14.12 -9.41 1.09
C LYS A 12 13.24 -10.16 2.10
N LEU A 13 12.12 -9.56 2.49
CA LEU A 13 11.17 -10.17 3.44
C LEU A 13 10.52 -11.42 2.84
N LYS A 14 10.07 -11.34 1.59
CA LYS A 14 9.51 -12.49 0.87
C LYS A 14 10.50 -13.64 0.79
N ASP A 15 11.74 -13.36 0.39
CA ASP A 15 12.79 -14.38 0.28
C ASP A 15 13.14 -14.98 1.66
N HIS A 16 13.13 -14.17 2.72
CA HIS A 16 13.46 -14.63 4.09
C HIS A 16 12.35 -15.49 4.71
N TYR A 17 11.09 -15.07 4.57
CA TYR A 17 9.95 -15.76 5.18
C TYR A 17 9.25 -16.75 4.26
N ASN A 18 9.62 -16.80 2.98
CA ASN A 18 8.99 -17.62 1.95
C ASN A 18 7.46 -17.41 1.83
N GLN A 19 7.01 -16.16 2.04
CA GLN A 19 5.61 -15.75 2.01
C GLN A 19 5.49 -14.29 1.53
N PRO A 20 4.31 -13.80 1.12
CA PRO A 20 4.12 -12.40 0.77
C PRO A 20 4.57 -11.47 1.91
N ALA A 21 5.26 -10.39 1.55
CA ALA A 21 5.86 -9.48 2.51
C ALA A 21 4.86 -8.46 3.10
N ILE A 22 3.82 -8.11 2.36
CA ILE A 22 2.89 -7.07 2.77
C ILE A 22 1.44 -7.41 2.43
N ASP A 23 0.54 -7.19 3.38
CA ASP A 23 -0.88 -7.08 3.09
C ASP A 23 -1.18 -5.65 2.59
N PHE A 24 -1.55 -5.55 1.30
CA PHE A 24 -1.89 -4.29 0.64
C PHE A 24 -3.42 -4.07 0.52
N ARG A 25 -4.23 -4.85 1.24
CA ARG A 25 -5.70 -4.77 1.31
C ARG A 25 -6.42 -4.86 -0.04
N ILE A 26 -5.88 -5.64 -0.98
CA ILE A 26 -6.38 -5.69 -2.37
C ILE A 26 -7.81 -6.24 -2.46
N ASN A 27 -8.23 -7.12 -1.54
CA ASN A 27 -9.57 -7.69 -1.50
C ASN A 27 -10.62 -6.83 -0.77
N SER A 28 -10.25 -5.62 -0.31
CA SER A 28 -11.23 -4.69 0.26
C SER A 28 -12.30 -4.36 -0.76
N ASN A 29 -13.57 -4.36 -0.31
CA ASN A 29 -14.73 -4.00 -1.14
C ASN A 29 -15.44 -2.74 -0.62
N ASP A 30 -14.73 -1.94 0.15
CA ASP A 30 -15.18 -0.71 0.80
C ASP A 30 -14.29 0.49 0.38
N GLU A 31 -14.40 1.59 1.12
CA GLU A 31 -13.62 2.80 0.91
C GLU A 31 -12.10 2.62 1.10
N MET A 32 -11.63 1.50 1.66
CA MET A 32 -10.22 1.26 1.93
C MET A 32 -9.40 1.29 0.65
N LEU A 33 -9.94 0.80 -0.47
CA LEU A 33 -9.24 0.83 -1.75
C LEU A 33 -8.94 2.26 -2.21
N PRO A 34 -9.94 3.16 -2.39
CA PRO A 34 -9.64 4.54 -2.74
C PRO A 34 -8.85 5.27 -1.65
N TYR A 35 -9.15 5.05 -0.36
CA TYR A 35 -8.44 5.67 0.76
C TYR A 35 -6.94 5.33 0.77
N ALA A 36 -6.59 4.06 0.55
CA ALA A 36 -5.21 3.60 0.59
C ALA A 36 -4.45 3.89 -0.70
N TYR A 37 -5.11 3.87 -1.88
CA TYR A 37 -4.39 3.94 -3.15
C TYR A 37 -4.29 5.34 -3.75
N MET A 38 -5.21 6.26 -3.39
CA MET A 38 -5.12 7.66 -3.83
C MET A 38 -3.81 8.36 -3.41
N PRO A 39 -3.28 8.18 -2.18
CA PRO A 39 -1.98 8.73 -1.80
C PRO A 39 -0.83 8.27 -2.71
N LEU A 40 -0.86 7.04 -3.21
CA LEU A 40 0.14 6.56 -4.16
C LEU A 40 0.03 7.32 -5.50
N ILE A 41 -1.19 7.51 -6.00
CA ILE A 41 -1.47 8.30 -7.21
C ILE A 41 -0.96 9.73 -7.06
N TRP A 42 -1.36 10.42 -5.99
CA TRP A 42 -0.94 11.80 -5.73
C TRP A 42 0.56 11.92 -5.54
N SER A 43 1.20 10.95 -4.88
CA SER A 43 2.65 10.95 -4.71
C SER A 43 3.37 10.94 -6.07
N ASN A 44 2.77 10.39 -7.14
CA ASN A 44 3.36 10.41 -8.48
C ASN A 44 2.93 11.63 -9.34
N ASN A 45 2.37 12.66 -8.71
CA ASN A 45 1.71 13.81 -9.37
C ASN A 45 0.48 13.43 -10.22
N GLY A 46 -0.12 12.25 -10.00
CA GLY A 46 -1.40 11.88 -10.59
C GLY A 46 -2.56 12.52 -9.83
N SER A 47 -3.77 12.42 -10.40
CA SER A 47 -5.01 12.80 -9.72
C SER A 47 -6.14 11.88 -10.18
N VAL A 48 -7.21 11.78 -9.40
CA VAL A 48 -8.40 10.98 -9.77
C VAL A 48 -9.42 11.83 -10.52
N VAL A 49 -9.47 13.13 -10.25
CA VAL A 49 -10.37 14.09 -10.90
C VAL A 49 -9.66 15.42 -11.13
N ASN A 50 -10.23 16.27 -11.97
CA ASN A 50 -9.82 17.68 -12.08
C ASN A 50 -10.02 18.45 -10.76
N GLU A 51 -9.49 19.67 -10.69
CA GLU A 51 -9.56 20.53 -9.50
C GLU A 51 -11.01 20.78 -9.02
N ASP A 52 -11.97 20.90 -9.94
CA ASP A 52 -13.39 21.09 -9.60
C ASP A 52 -14.10 19.79 -9.16
N GLY A 53 -13.45 18.63 -9.29
CA GLY A 53 -14.02 17.33 -8.94
C GLY A 53 -15.10 16.81 -9.90
N THR A 54 -15.19 17.35 -11.11
CA THR A 54 -16.27 17.09 -12.08
C THR A 54 -15.90 16.14 -13.22
N LYS A 55 -14.61 15.86 -13.43
CA LYS A 55 -14.11 15.04 -14.54
C LYS A 55 -12.96 14.13 -14.12
N ALA A 56 -13.10 12.82 -14.36
CA ALA A 56 -12.04 11.83 -14.13
C ALA A 56 -11.19 11.52 -15.38
N GLU A 57 -11.78 11.58 -16.58
CA GLU A 57 -11.05 11.31 -17.82
C GLU A 57 -9.96 12.36 -18.07
N GLY A 58 -8.77 11.89 -18.41
CA GLY A 58 -7.53 12.66 -18.50
C GLY A 58 -6.77 12.79 -17.18
N TYR A 59 -7.42 12.51 -16.05
CA TYR A 59 -6.82 12.57 -14.71
C TYR A 59 -6.58 11.17 -14.15
N PHE A 60 -7.64 10.37 -13.97
CA PHE A 60 -7.52 9.02 -13.43
C PHE A 60 -6.80 8.06 -14.37
N ASN A 61 -6.98 8.23 -15.69
CA ASN A 61 -6.25 7.51 -16.73
C ASN A 61 -5.05 8.31 -17.28
N SER A 62 -4.56 9.32 -16.54
CA SER A 62 -3.30 9.97 -16.87
C SER A 62 -2.13 8.98 -16.76
N LYS A 63 -1.00 9.31 -17.39
CA LYS A 63 0.22 8.50 -17.30
C LYS A 63 0.65 8.30 -15.85
N GLU A 64 0.63 9.37 -15.06
CA GLU A 64 1.07 9.39 -13.66
C GLU A 64 0.18 8.49 -12.78
N SER A 65 -1.14 8.55 -12.97
CA SER A 65 -2.11 7.73 -12.24
C SER A 65 -2.00 6.25 -12.63
N VAL A 66 -1.83 5.96 -13.93
CA VAL A 66 -1.61 4.60 -14.43
C VAL A 66 -0.31 4.01 -13.87
N GLU A 67 0.78 4.77 -13.82
CA GLU A 67 2.05 4.34 -13.22
C GLU A 67 1.90 3.94 -11.74
N ALA A 68 1.11 4.69 -10.97
CA ALA A 68 0.85 4.39 -9.56
C ALA A 68 0.05 3.09 -9.38
N VAL A 69 -1.00 2.88 -10.18
CA VAL A 69 -1.76 1.62 -10.14
C VAL A 69 -0.92 0.45 -10.67
N GLN A 70 -0.05 0.69 -11.65
CA GLN A 70 0.88 -0.32 -12.16
C GLN A 70 1.89 -0.74 -11.09
N PHE A 71 2.35 0.18 -10.23
CA PHE A 71 3.17 -0.15 -9.07
C PHE A 71 2.48 -1.19 -8.17
N ILE A 72 1.20 -1.00 -7.83
CA ILE A 72 0.42 -1.95 -7.02
C ILE A 72 0.30 -3.30 -7.73
N GLN A 73 -0.05 -3.29 -9.03
CA GLN A 73 -0.10 -4.52 -9.82
C GLN A 73 1.25 -5.27 -9.84
N ASN A 74 2.36 -4.56 -9.85
CA ASN A 74 3.68 -5.17 -9.84
C ASN A 74 3.99 -5.82 -8.49
N LEU A 75 3.53 -5.27 -7.35
CA LEU A 75 3.63 -5.95 -6.06
C LEU A 75 2.95 -7.34 -6.08
N VAL A 76 1.80 -7.44 -6.77
CA VAL A 76 1.10 -8.72 -6.95
C VAL A 76 1.90 -9.66 -7.86
N LYS A 77 2.33 -9.17 -9.03
CA LYS A 77 3.08 -9.97 -10.02
C LYS A 77 4.38 -10.54 -9.45
N GLU A 78 5.08 -9.75 -8.66
CA GLU A 78 6.34 -10.15 -8.00
C GLU A 78 6.09 -11.03 -6.74
N GLY A 79 4.83 -11.23 -6.35
CA GLY A 79 4.46 -12.00 -5.16
C GLY A 79 4.87 -11.34 -3.83
N TYR A 80 5.05 -10.02 -3.84
CA TYR A 80 5.31 -9.23 -2.63
C TYR A 80 4.04 -9.03 -1.79
N THR A 81 2.88 -9.09 -2.44
CA THR A 81 1.57 -9.09 -1.81
C THR A 81 0.67 -10.17 -2.41
N THR A 82 -0.55 -10.32 -1.89
CA THR A 82 -1.56 -11.27 -2.35
C THR A 82 -2.88 -10.56 -2.61
N VAL A 83 -3.65 -11.05 -3.58
CA VAL A 83 -5.02 -10.57 -3.88
C VAL A 83 -6.04 -11.06 -2.85
N SER A 84 -5.67 -11.98 -1.96
CA SER A 84 -6.54 -12.57 -0.95
C SER A 84 -5.73 -12.78 0.33
N PRO A 85 -5.40 -11.70 1.06
CA PRO A 85 -4.69 -11.79 2.33
C PRO A 85 -5.51 -12.54 3.38
N VAL A 86 -4.80 -13.22 4.29
CA VAL A 86 -5.39 -13.82 5.49
C VAL A 86 -5.96 -12.71 6.37
N GLU A 87 -7.20 -12.90 6.84
CA GLU A 87 -7.81 -11.97 7.79
C GLU A 87 -6.96 -11.87 9.06
N LYS A 88 -6.67 -10.64 9.50
CA LYS A 88 -5.78 -10.36 10.63
C LYS A 88 -4.36 -10.93 10.47
N GLY A 89 -3.88 -11.14 9.25
CA GLY A 89 -2.58 -11.74 8.98
C GLY A 89 -1.40 -10.97 9.60
N PHE A 90 -1.40 -9.65 9.56
CA PHE A 90 -0.36 -8.87 10.25
C PHE A 90 -0.48 -8.97 11.77
N GLU A 91 -1.69 -8.79 12.29
CA GLU A 91 -2.00 -8.85 13.71
C GLU A 91 -1.71 -10.22 14.34
N THR A 92 -1.63 -11.28 13.53
CA THR A 92 -1.31 -12.66 13.93
C THR A 92 0.08 -13.12 13.49
N GLY A 93 0.89 -12.25 12.87
CA GLY A 93 2.29 -12.52 12.51
C GLY A 93 2.53 -13.23 11.18
N GLU A 94 1.50 -13.43 10.36
CA GLU A 94 1.61 -14.00 9.00
C GLU A 94 2.31 -13.03 8.04
N TYR A 95 2.00 -11.73 8.12
CA TYR A 95 2.61 -10.72 7.24
C TYR A 95 3.52 -9.79 8.02
N PRO A 96 4.77 -9.55 7.57
CA PRO A 96 5.68 -8.65 8.26
C PRO A 96 5.34 -7.16 8.05
N MET A 97 4.50 -6.82 7.07
CA MET A 97 4.03 -5.45 6.83
C MET A 97 2.52 -5.42 6.52
N LEU A 98 1.89 -4.30 6.85
CA LEU A 98 0.48 -4.02 6.58
C LEU A 98 0.30 -2.58 6.13
N LEU A 99 -0.46 -2.39 5.05
CA LEU A 99 -1.01 -1.09 4.69
C LEU A 99 -2.32 -0.86 5.46
N SER A 100 -2.35 0.09 6.39
CA SER A 100 -3.55 0.39 7.18
C SER A 100 -3.57 1.85 7.67
N GLY A 101 -4.71 2.24 8.23
CA GLY A 101 -4.89 3.52 8.92
C GLY A 101 -4.54 3.48 10.41
N SER A 102 -4.67 4.64 11.06
CA SER A 102 -4.28 4.85 12.45
C SER A 102 -5.05 4.01 13.47
N TRP A 103 -6.27 3.57 13.14
CA TRP A 103 -7.09 2.71 14.00
C TRP A 103 -6.41 1.38 14.32
N THR A 104 -5.58 0.84 13.42
CA THR A 104 -4.84 -0.40 13.67
C THR A 104 -3.89 -0.28 14.86
N ILE A 105 -3.35 0.91 15.13
CA ILE A 105 -2.45 1.13 16.29
C ILE A 105 -3.20 0.85 17.60
N ALA A 106 -4.43 1.34 17.71
CA ALA A 106 -5.25 1.12 18.90
C ALA A 106 -5.61 -0.36 19.07
N ASP A 107 -5.94 -1.05 17.96
CA ASP A 107 -6.24 -2.48 17.96
C ASP A 107 -5.02 -3.31 18.39
N MET A 108 -3.84 -3.06 17.80
CA MET A 108 -2.59 -3.74 18.15
C MET A 108 -2.25 -3.58 19.64
N ASN A 109 -2.28 -2.35 20.16
CA ASN A 109 -1.96 -2.07 21.56
C ASN A 109 -2.94 -2.72 22.56
N THR A 110 -4.19 -2.92 22.13
CA THR A 110 -5.24 -3.46 23.01
C THR A 110 -5.27 -4.99 22.95
N ASN A 111 -5.27 -5.55 21.74
CA ASN A 111 -5.64 -6.94 21.47
C ASN A 111 -4.45 -7.82 21.05
N TYR A 112 -3.36 -7.26 20.53
CA TYR A 112 -2.24 -8.01 19.94
C TYR A 112 -0.89 -7.62 20.56
N LYS A 113 -0.78 -7.79 21.88
CA LYS A 113 0.37 -7.33 22.68
C LYS A 113 1.66 -8.12 22.44
N ASP A 114 1.56 -9.28 21.81
CA ASP A 114 2.69 -10.18 21.53
C ASP A 114 3.36 -9.87 20.18
N ILE A 115 2.82 -8.94 19.40
CA ILE A 115 3.40 -8.49 18.15
C ILE A 115 4.13 -7.17 18.40
N ASP A 116 5.46 -7.19 18.22
CA ASP A 116 6.25 -5.97 18.16
C ASP A 116 6.06 -5.31 16.78
N PHE A 117 5.71 -4.02 16.77
CA PHE A 117 5.42 -3.31 15.53
C PHE A 117 5.97 -1.89 15.53
N GLY A 118 6.33 -1.44 14.33
CA GLY A 118 6.71 -0.07 14.03
C GLY A 118 5.73 0.58 13.06
N ILE A 119 5.84 1.90 12.89
CA ILE A 119 5.04 2.67 11.95
C ILE A 119 5.98 3.39 10.98
N LEU A 120 5.64 3.33 9.70
CA LEU A 120 6.28 4.11 8.64
C LEU A 120 5.22 4.95 7.93
N PRO A 121 5.57 6.13 7.38
CA PRO A 121 4.67 6.85 6.49
C PRO A 121 4.41 6.02 5.22
N TYR A 122 3.52 6.47 4.33
CA TYR A 122 3.36 5.82 3.03
C TYR A 122 4.67 5.86 2.21
N PRO A 123 4.97 4.81 1.42
CA PRO A 123 6.04 4.87 0.44
C PRO A 123 5.62 5.81 -0.69
N VAL A 124 6.48 6.75 -1.05
CA VAL A 124 6.20 7.75 -2.09
C VAL A 124 6.82 7.36 -3.42
N SER A 125 6.31 7.91 -4.52
CA SER A 125 6.92 7.72 -5.84
C SER A 125 8.43 7.99 -5.81
N SER A 126 9.21 7.04 -6.35
CA SER A 126 10.67 7.18 -6.49
C SER A 126 11.05 8.38 -7.37
N LYS A 127 10.16 8.79 -8.28
CA LYS A 127 10.33 9.94 -9.19
C LYS A 127 10.20 11.27 -8.47
N THR A 128 9.17 11.44 -7.64
CA THR A 128 8.86 12.73 -7.02
C THR A 128 9.45 12.86 -5.63
N LYS A 129 9.51 11.77 -4.87
CA LYS A 129 9.87 11.70 -3.45
C LYS A 129 9.02 12.63 -2.57
N LYS A 130 7.82 12.99 -3.02
CA LYS A 130 6.91 13.91 -2.32
C LYS A 130 5.92 13.13 -1.48
N LEU A 131 5.86 13.50 -0.20
CA LEU A 131 4.74 13.12 0.66
C LEU A 131 3.52 13.95 0.26
N VAL A 132 2.34 13.36 0.39
CA VAL A 132 1.03 13.91 0.02
C VAL A 132 0.05 13.72 1.16
#